data_AF-A0A8J3D7M3-F1
#
_entry.id   AF-A0A8J3D7M3-F1
#
_cell.length_a   1.000
_cell.length_b   1.000
_cell.length_c   1.000
_cell.angle_alpha   90.00
_cell.angle_beta   90.00
_cell.angle_gamma   90.00
#
_symmetry.space_group_name_H-M   'P 1'
#
loop_
_entity.id
_entity.type
_entity.pdbx_description
1 polymer ?
#
loop_
_entity_poly.entity_id
_entity_poly.type
_entity_poly.pdbx_seq_one_letter_code
_entity_poly.pdbx_strand_id
1 'polypeptide(L)'
;MAHQSEELRWKISHYRMPCQGEGVQLCYLVSEKGGEAEFFYDSIDEFEYEWGYNYEIVVEKREIDEPMADGSSFRYRLKKQISKEKVAAGLRFELPLVVDNYRLVESDGNHCLYFGSVRISSGPTSCDSLVSGQLGVFQHMNGGLRLVEMR
;
A
#
# COMPACT_ATOMS: atom_id res chain seq x y z
N MET A 1 30.08 8.08 17.53
CA MET A 1 29.04 7.20 18.14
C MET A 1 28.64 6.23 17.05
N ALA A 2 28.62 4.92 17.32
CA ALA A 2 28.33 3.93 16.27
C ALA A 2 26.84 4.02 15.92
N HIS A 3 26.51 4.43 14.69
CA HIS A 3 25.14 4.37 14.20
C HIS A 3 24.71 2.90 14.23
N GLN A 4 23.78 2.54 15.11
CA GLN A 4 23.17 1.23 15.06
C GLN A 4 22.31 1.17 13.80
N SER A 5 22.70 0.29 12.89
CA SER A 5 21.91 -0.14 11.75
C SER A 5 21.37 -1.53 12.08
N GLU A 6 20.06 -1.71 11.99
CA GLU A 6 19.39 -2.99 12.16
C GLU A 6 18.95 -3.52 10.79
N GLU A 7 19.20 -4.80 10.51
CA GLU A 7 18.67 -5.45 9.31
C GLU A 7 17.37 -6.19 9.65
N LEU A 8 16.29 -5.79 8.99
CA LEU A 8 14.97 -6.41 9.16
C LEU A 8 14.59 -7.18 7.90
N ARG A 9 13.98 -8.35 8.10
CA ARG A 9 13.45 -9.15 6.99
C ARG A 9 11.93 -9.08 6.99
N TRP A 10 11.40 -8.54 5.90
CA TRP A 10 9.99 -8.23 5.76
C TRP A 10 9.35 -8.95 4.59
N LYS A 11 8.08 -9.31 4.77
CA LYS A 11 7.16 -9.64 3.70
C LYS A 11 6.24 -8.46 3.46
N ILE A 12 6.09 -8.04 2.20
CA ILE A 12 5.21 -6.95 1.80
C ILE A 12 4.08 -7.51 0.95
N SER A 13 2.84 -7.13 1.28
CA SER A 13 1.65 -7.59 0.57
C SER A 13 1.50 -6.97 -0.82
N HIS A 14 0.82 -7.71 -1.70
CA HIS A 14 0.46 -7.34 -3.06
C HIS A 14 -0.50 -6.16 -3.22
N TYR A 15 -0.93 -5.55 -2.12
CA TYR A 15 -1.74 -4.35 -2.11
C TYR A 15 -1.29 -3.45 -0.97
N ARG A 16 -1.53 -2.15 -1.12
CA ARG A 16 -1.41 -1.16 -0.04
C ARG A 16 -2.79 -0.81 0.48
N MET A 17 -2.86 -0.41 1.74
CA MET A 17 -4.10 -0.02 2.38
C MET A 17 -4.06 1.45 2.76
N PRO A 18 -5.22 2.14 2.69
CA PRO A 18 -5.31 3.48 3.23
C PRO A 18 -5.11 3.42 4.74
N CYS A 19 -4.25 4.30 5.23
CA CYS A 19 -3.88 4.45 6.62
C CYS A 19 -3.80 5.95 6.94
N GLN A 20 -3.78 6.29 8.23
CA GLN A 20 -3.76 7.67 8.68
C GLN A 20 -2.49 7.95 9.49
N GLY A 21 -1.69 8.89 8.98
CA GLY A 21 -0.60 9.55 9.73
C GLY A 21 -0.98 11.02 9.94
N GLU A 22 -0.21 11.95 9.36
CA GLU A 22 -0.62 13.37 9.25
C GLU A 22 -1.76 13.59 8.26
N GLY A 23 -1.97 12.64 7.34
CA GLY A 23 -3.06 12.61 6.37
C GLY A 23 -3.37 11.17 5.93
N VAL A 24 -4.44 11.02 5.14
CA VAL A 24 -4.75 9.72 4.51
C VAL A 24 -3.69 9.44 3.45
N GLN A 25 -3.07 8.27 3.51
CA GLN A 25 -2.06 7.81 2.55
C GLN A 25 -2.18 6.30 2.32
N LEU A 26 -1.45 5.77 1.32
CA LEU A 26 -1.35 4.33 1.10
C LEU A 26 -0.12 3.73 1.79
N CYS A 27 -0.36 3.00 2.87
CA CYS A 27 0.68 2.28 3.61
C CYS A 27 0.96 0.89 3.03
N TYR A 28 2.19 0.44 3.20
CA TYR A 28 2.53 -0.96 3.00
C TYR A 28 1.91 -1.81 4.12
N LEU A 29 1.53 -3.04 3.77
CA LEU A 29 1.24 -4.08 4.75
C LEU A 29 2.48 -4.95 4.87
N VAL A 30 3.13 -4.89 6.02
CA VAL A 30 4.41 -5.53 6.30
C VAL A 30 4.22 -6.58 7.38
N SER A 31 4.82 -7.74 7.22
CA SER A 31 4.90 -8.75 8.27
C SER A 31 6.33 -9.27 8.42
N GLU A 32 6.72 -9.54 9.65
CA GLU A 32 7.93 -10.31 9.94
C GLU A 32 7.65 -11.81 9.78
N LYS A 33 8.69 -12.64 9.81
CA LYS A 33 8.58 -14.07 9.50
C LYS A 33 7.60 -14.79 10.45
N GLY A 34 6.37 -15.00 9.97
CA GLY A 34 5.31 -15.69 10.71
C GLY A 34 4.49 -14.77 11.64
N GLY A 35 4.74 -13.46 11.60
CA GLY A 35 3.93 -12.46 12.31
C GLY A 35 2.68 -12.05 11.53
N GLU A 36 1.82 -11.28 12.20
CA GLU A 36 0.68 -10.64 11.57
C GLU A 36 1.13 -9.46 10.69
N ALA A 37 0.27 -9.07 9.74
CA ALA A 37 0.55 -7.94 8.87
C ALA A 37 0.17 -6.63 9.57
N GLU A 38 1.10 -5.68 9.59
CA GLU A 38 0.95 -4.36 10.20
C GLU A 38 1.13 -3.27 9.14
N PHE A 39 0.57 -2.08 9.40
CA PHE A 39 0.80 -0.93 8.54
C PHE A 39 2.23 -0.40 8.73
N PHE A 40 2.93 -0.24 7.62
CA PHE A 40 4.20 0.48 7.56
C PHE A 40 3.99 1.80 6.82
N TYR A 41 4.14 2.90 7.57
CA TYR A 41 3.79 4.27 7.18
C TYR A 41 4.94 5.01 6.47
N ASP A 42 6.17 4.56 6.68
CA ASP A 42 7.35 5.20 6.10
C ASP A 42 7.63 4.71 4.68
N SER A 43 8.52 5.41 3.99
CA SER A 43 9.07 4.98 2.70
C SER A 43 10.27 4.05 2.90
N ILE A 44 10.53 3.24 1.87
CA ILE A 44 11.73 2.39 1.81
C ILE A 44 12.56 2.90 0.63
N ASP A 45 13.71 3.49 0.92
CA ASP A 45 14.61 4.00 -0.12
C ASP A 45 15.02 2.88 -1.08
N GLU A 46 15.03 3.18 -2.37
CA GLU A 46 15.38 2.26 -3.46
C GLU A 46 14.46 1.03 -3.61
N PHE A 47 13.28 1.03 -2.97
CA PHE A 47 12.27 0.00 -3.17
C PHE A 47 11.16 0.47 -4.12
N GLU A 48 11.09 -0.16 -5.29
CA GLU A 48 10.03 0.08 -6.27
C GLU A 48 8.89 -0.93 -6.10
N TYR A 49 7.81 -0.45 -5.47
CA TYR A 49 6.61 -1.26 -5.25
C TYR A 49 5.70 -1.28 -6.48
N GLU A 50 5.23 -2.47 -6.84
CA GLU A 50 4.20 -2.70 -7.84
C GLU A 50 3.02 -3.45 -7.24
N TRP A 51 1.82 -2.95 -7.52
CA TRP A 51 0.57 -3.63 -7.15
C TRP A 51 0.49 -5.01 -7.81
N GLY A 52 -0.02 -5.99 -7.07
CA GLY A 52 -0.19 -7.36 -7.54
C GLY A 52 1.02 -8.26 -7.32
N TYR A 53 2.03 -7.81 -6.57
CA TYR A 53 3.19 -8.62 -6.20
C TYR A 53 3.37 -8.71 -4.69
N ASN A 54 3.52 -9.92 -4.18
CA ASN A 54 4.07 -10.11 -2.84
C ASN A 54 5.60 -10.03 -2.92
N TYR A 55 6.22 -9.42 -1.92
CA TYR A 55 7.66 -9.29 -1.85
C TYR A 55 8.18 -9.91 -0.57
N GLU A 56 9.39 -10.45 -0.64
CA GLU A 56 10.22 -10.68 0.54
C GLU A 56 11.49 -9.84 0.37
N ILE A 57 11.80 -8.99 1.34
CA ILE A 57 12.92 -8.05 1.28
C ILE A 57 13.72 -8.04 2.58
N VAL A 58 14.97 -7.57 2.49
CA VAL A 58 15.79 -7.16 3.63
C VAL A 58 15.93 -5.65 3.55
N VAL A 59 15.61 -4.98 4.65
CA VAL A 59 15.75 -3.52 4.81
C VAL A 59 16.78 -3.22 5.89
N GLU A 60 17.54 -2.15 5.69
CA GLU A 60 18.36 -1.55 6.73
C GLU A 60 17.59 -0.41 7.36
N LYS A 61 17.35 -0.52 8.67
CA LYS A 61 16.79 0.52 9.51
C LYS A 61 17.95 1.26 10.19
N ARG A 62 17.98 2.58 10.05
CA ARG A 62 18.99 3.45 10.65
C ARG A 62 18.33 4.60 11.39
N GLU A 63 18.83 4.90 12.59
CA GLU A 63 18.45 6.11 13.33
C GLU A 63 18.93 7.37 12.60
N ILE A 64 18.11 8.42 12.63
CA ILE A 64 18.43 9.74 12.09
C ILE A 64 18.90 10.61 13.26
N ASP A 65 20.12 11.17 13.17
CA ASP A 65 20.74 11.91 14.28
C ASP A 65 19.96 13.18 14.68
N GLU A 66 19.37 13.88 13.72
CA GLU A 66 18.57 15.10 13.92
C GLU A 66 17.23 14.98 13.16
N PRO A 67 16.25 14.22 13.70
CA PRO A 67 14.97 14.06 13.02
C PRO A 67 14.19 15.38 13.02
N MET A 68 13.37 15.58 11.99
CA MET A 68 12.38 16.66 12.01
C MET A 68 11.39 16.43 13.15
N ALA A 69 10.87 17.50 13.76
CA ALA A 69 10.02 17.42 14.96
C ALA A 69 8.81 16.47 14.79
N ASP A 70 8.26 16.39 13.58
CA ASP A 70 7.09 15.56 13.24
C ASP A 70 7.45 14.41 12.25
N GLY A 71 8.74 14.18 12.01
CA GLY A 71 9.22 13.15 11.08
C GLY A 71 9.62 11.86 11.78
N SER A 72 9.66 10.76 11.01
CA SER A 72 10.19 9.48 11.52
C SER A 72 11.63 9.66 12.02
N SER A 73 11.95 9.05 13.16
CA SER A 73 13.32 9.01 13.69
C SER A 73 14.20 7.98 12.98
N PHE A 74 13.64 7.27 11.99
CA PHE A 74 14.32 6.19 11.29
C PHE A 74 14.26 6.39 9.77
N ARG A 75 15.34 5.99 9.10
CA ARG A 75 15.40 5.82 7.65
C ARG A 75 15.47 4.33 7.33
N TYR A 76 14.68 3.90 6.35
CA TYR A 76 14.63 2.54 5.87
C TYR A 76 15.14 2.48 4.44
N ARG A 77 16.12 1.62 4.17
CA ARG A 77 16.70 1.45 2.84
C ARG A 77 16.66 -0.01 2.41
N LEU A 78 16.26 -0.27 1.17
CA LEU A 78 16.31 -1.60 0.61
C LEU A 78 17.77 -2.08 0.54
N LYS A 79 18.06 -3.19 1.22
CA LYS A 79 19.37 -3.87 1.10
C LYS A 79 19.32 -4.97 0.07
N LYS A 80 18.22 -5.72 0.05
CA LYS A 80 18.07 -6.86 -0.84
C LYS A 80 16.60 -7.19 -1.08
N GLN A 81 16.23 -7.40 -2.34
CA GLN A 81 14.98 -8.07 -2.68
C GLN A 81 15.23 -9.58 -2.77
N ILE A 82 14.61 -10.35 -1.86
CA ILE A 82 14.73 -11.81 -1.82
C ILE A 82 13.79 -12.44 -2.84
N SER A 83 12.54 -11.97 -2.90
CA SER A 83 11.55 -12.43 -3.89
C SER A 83 10.59 -11.31 -4.30
N LYS A 84 10.01 -11.48 -5.49
CA LYS A 84 8.90 -10.70 -6.04
C LYS A 84 8.00 -11.68 -6.78
N GLU A 85 6.83 -11.95 -6.23
CA GLU A 85 5.93 -13.00 -6.68
C GLU A 85 4.58 -12.41 -7.08
N LYS A 86 4.21 -12.58 -8.36
CA LYS A 86 2.92 -12.11 -8.85
C LYS A 86 1.80 -12.93 -8.23
N VAL A 87 0.79 -12.26 -7.67
CA VAL A 87 -0.36 -12.96 -7.13
C VAL A 87 -1.29 -13.46 -8.23
N ALA A 88 -2.09 -14.48 -7.92
CA ALA A 88 -3.08 -15.01 -8.84
C ALA A 88 -4.08 -13.90 -9.25
N ALA A 89 -4.42 -13.82 -10.53
CA ALA A 89 -5.34 -12.81 -11.06
C ALA A 89 -6.75 -12.84 -10.40
N GLY A 90 -7.16 -14.00 -9.89
CA GLY A 90 -8.44 -14.17 -9.18
C GLY A 90 -8.40 -13.82 -7.70
N LEU A 91 -7.22 -13.50 -7.13
CA LEU A 91 -7.09 -13.21 -5.70
C LEU A 91 -7.90 -11.97 -5.35
N ARG A 92 -8.86 -12.15 -4.43
CA ARG A 92 -9.74 -11.10 -3.94
C ARG A 92 -9.19 -10.52 -2.64
N PHE A 93 -9.29 -9.20 -2.50
CA PHE A 93 -8.92 -8.47 -1.30
C PHE A 93 -9.83 -7.26 -1.11
N GLU A 94 -9.92 -6.77 0.11
CA GLU A 94 -10.83 -5.69 0.47
C GLU A 94 -10.07 -4.37 0.59
N LEU A 95 -10.64 -3.31 0.05
CA LEU A 95 -10.17 -1.94 0.22
C LEU A 95 -11.36 -1.04 0.57
N PRO A 96 -11.24 -0.14 1.56
CA PRO A 96 -12.29 0.82 1.81
C PRO A 96 -12.34 1.83 0.66
N LEU A 97 -13.55 2.31 0.35
CA LEU A 97 -13.78 3.33 -0.68
C LEU A 97 -13.80 4.75 -0.10
N VAL A 98 -13.99 4.85 1.23
CA VAL A 98 -13.98 6.10 2.00
C VAL A 98 -13.30 5.84 3.35
N VAL A 99 -12.46 6.77 3.81
CA VAL A 99 -11.84 6.75 5.16
C VAL A 99 -12.00 8.15 5.76
N ASP A 100 -12.63 8.28 6.94
CA ASP A 100 -12.84 9.59 7.62
C ASP A 100 -13.38 10.72 6.72
N ASN A 101 -14.40 10.41 5.90
CA ASN A 101 -14.97 11.29 4.87
C ASN A 101 -14.04 11.61 3.67
N TYR A 102 -12.82 11.08 3.64
CA TYR A 102 -11.93 11.14 2.49
C TYR A 102 -12.36 10.11 1.44
N ARG A 103 -12.74 10.58 0.25
CA ARG A 103 -13.09 9.73 -0.89
C ARG A 103 -11.81 9.14 -1.47
N LEU A 104 -11.71 7.81 -1.48
CA LEU A 104 -10.54 7.13 -2.04
C LEU A 104 -10.67 6.84 -3.53
N VAL A 105 -11.87 7.01 -4.11
CA VAL A 105 -12.09 6.86 -5.54
C VAL A 105 -12.51 8.18 -6.17
N GLU A 106 -11.79 8.55 -7.22
CA GLU A 106 -12.04 9.72 -8.03
C GLU A 106 -11.98 9.39 -9.53
N SER A 107 -12.43 10.32 -10.37
CA SER A 107 -12.38 10.19 -11.83
C SER A 107 -11.38 11.20 -12.40
N ASP A 108 -10.49 10.74 -13.29
CA ASP A 108 -9.63 11.64 -14.08
C ASP A 108 -10.31 12.15 -15.37
N GLY A 109 -11.60 11.84 -15.54
CA GLY A 109 -12.38 12.11 -16.75
C GLY A 109 -12.47 10.93 -17.71
N ASN A 110 -11.54 9.98 -17.65
CA ASN A 110 -11.51 8.77 -18.49
C ASN A 110 -11.52 7.46 -17.68
N HIS A 111 -10.93 7.46 -16.48
CA HIS A 111 -10.76 6.29 -15.63
C HIS A 111 -11.13 6.60 -14.18
N CYS A 112 -11.60 5.58 -13.45
CA CYS A 112 -11.64 5.64 -12.00
C CYS A 112 -10.25 5.39 -11.44
N LEU A 113 -9.80 6.21 -10.50
CA LEU A 113 -8.52 6.10 -9.82
C LEU A 113 -8.77 5.87 -8.33
N TYR A 114 -8.18 4.81 -7.77
CA TYR A 114 -8.00 4.65 -6.34
C TYR A 114 -6.81 5.48 -5.90
N PHE A 115 -7.04 6.35 -4.92
CA PHE A 115 -6.02 7.21 -4.32
C PHE A 115 -5.18 7.94 -5.39
N GLY A 116 -5.87 8.47 -6.42
CA GLY A 116 -5.31 9.25 -7.53
C GLY A 116 -4.28 8.57 -8.43
N SER A 117 -3.98 7.29 -8.23
CA SER A 117 -2.85 6.64 -8.90
C SER A 117 -3.15 5.23 -9.41
N VAL A 118 -4.02 4.48 -8.75
CA VAL A 118 -4.29 3.09 -9.13
C VAL A 118 -5.56 3.02 -9.95
N ARG A 119 -5.46 2.63 -11.22
CA ARG A 119 -6.63 2.50 -12.08
C ARG A 119 -7.58 1.43 -11.55
N ILE A 120 -8.86 1.76 -11.46
CA ILE A 120 -9.95 0.84 -11.13
C ILE A 120 -10.86 0.69 -12.34
N SER A 121 -11.21 -0.55 -12.67
CA SER A 121 -12.38 -0.87 -13.47
C SER A 121 -13.57 -1.12 -12.56
N SER A 122 -14.50 -0.16 -12.52
CA SER A 122 -15.76 -0.23 -11.75
C SER A 122 -16.90 -0.95 -12.49
N GLY A 123 -16.67 -1.39 -13.74
CA GLY A 123 -17.71 -2.01 -14.56
C GLY A 123 -18.79 -1.00 -14.98
N PRO A 124 -20.09 -1.29 -14.79
CA PRO A 124 -21.16 -0.36 -15.16
C PRO A 124 -21.35 0.79 -14.16
N THR A 125 -20.74 0.71 -12.98
CA THR A 125 -20.89 1.71 -11.92
C THR A 125 -20.01 2.93 -12.21
N SER A 126 -20.56 4.14 -12.14
CA SER A 126 -19.76 5.36 -12.28
C SER A 126 -18.84 5.55 -11.07
N CYS A 127 -17.67 6.18 -11.28
CA CYS A 127 -16.72 6.43 -10.18
C CYS A 127 -17.36 7.23 -9.04
N ASP A 128 -18.27 8.16 -9.38
CA ASP A 128 -18.99 9.00 -8.43
C ASP A 128 -20.04 8.26 -7.59
N SER A 129 -20.46 7.06 -8.00
CA SER A 129 -21.36 6.25 -7.20
C SER A 129 -20.63 5.37 -6.17
N LEU A 130 -19.30 5.30 -6.21
CA LEU A 130 -18.49 4.43 -5.34
C LEU A 130 -18.29 5.01 -3.92
N VAL A 131 -19.07 6.02 -3.52
CA VAL A 131 -18.85 6.79 -2.29
C VAL A 131 -19.78 6.46 -1.13
N SER A 132 -20.75 5.57 -1.31
CA SER A 132 -21.75 5.33 -0.28
C SER A 132 -21.25 4.35 0.80
N GLY A 133 -20.20 4.71 1.55
CA GLY A 133 -19.83 4.08 2.82
C GLY A 133 -19.37 2.61 2.78
N GLN A 134 -18.98 2.09 1.62
CA GLN A 134 -18.78 0.65 1.42
C GLN A 134 -17.32 0.21 1.35
N LEU A 135 -17.11 -1.06 1.70
CA LEU A 135 -15.89 -1.82 1.39
C LEU A 135 -16.01 -2.35 -0.03
N GLY A 136 -14.99 -2.11 -0.86
CA GLY A 136 -14.88 -2.73 -2.17
C GLY A 136 -14.10 -4.02 -2.10
N VAL A 137 -14.60 -5.09 -2.73
CA VAL A 137 -13.82 -6.31 -2.99
C VAL A 137 -13.19 -6.16 -4.36
N PHE A 138 -11.86 -6.22 -4.41
CA PHE A 138 -11.07 -6.00 -5.60
C PHE A 138 -10.30 -7.25 -6.02
N GLN A 139 -9.98 -7.31 -7.31
CA GLN A 139 -9.01 -8.25 -7.88
C GLN A 139 -7.95 -7.50 -8.67
N HIS A 140 -6.73 -8.03 -8.75
CA HIS A 140 -5.71 -7.47 -9.63
C HIS A 140 -6.07 -7.70 -11.09
N MET A 141 -5.87 -6.67 -11.91
CA MET A 141 -5.88 -6.76 -13.36
C MET A 141 -4.56 -6.25 -13.93
N ASN A 142 -4.33 -6.43 -15.22
CA ASN A 142 -3.12 -5.94 -15.85
C ASN A 142 -3.07 -4.40 -15.77
N GLY A 143 -2.24 -3.85 -14.90
CA GLY A 143 -2.06 -2.41 -14.72
C GLY A 143 -3.14 -1.72 -13.87
N GLY A 144 -3.89 -2.44 -13.03
CA GLY A 144 -4.90 -1.83 -12.16
C GLY A 144 -5.67 -2.84 -11.31
N LEU A 145 -6.81 -2.41 -10.78
CA LEU A 145 -7.72 -3.20 -9.97
C LEU A 145 -9.10 -3.31 -10.64
N ARG A 146 -9.78 -4.42 -10.43
CA ARG A 146 -11.18 -4.63 -10.81
C ARG A 146 -12.03 -4.65 -9.56
N LEU A 147 -13.04 -3.78 -9.49
CA LEU A 147 -14.07 -3.88 -8.46
C LEU A 147 -14.98 -5.07 -8.82
N VAL A 148 -15.14 -6.01 -7.89
CA VAL A 148 -15.94 -7.22 -8.06
C VAL A 148 -17.31 -7.06 -7.42
N GLU A 149 -17.33 -6.59 -6.18
CA GLU A 149 -18.54 -6.33 -5.41
C GLU A 149 -18.27 -5.20 -4.40
N MET A 150 -19.34 -4.53 -3.98
CA MET A 150 -19.31 -3.57 -2.87
C MET A 150 -20.09 -4.18 -1.71
N ARG A 151 -19.59 -4.01 -0.49
CA ARG A 151 -20.18 -4.47 0.76
C ARG A 151 -20.54 -3.27 1.60
#